data_AF-A0A8S1ZLE5-F1
#
_entry.id   AF-A0A8S1ZLE5-F1
#
_cell.length_a   1.000
_cell.length_b   1.000
_cell.length_c   1.000
_cell.angle_alpha   90.00
_cell.angle_beta   90.00
_cell.angle_gamma   90.00
#
_symmetry.space_group_name_H-M   'P 1'
#
loop_
_entity.id
_entity.type
_entity.pdbx_description
1 polymer ?
#
loop_
_entity_poly.entity_id
_entity_poly.type
_entity_poly.pdbx_seq_one_letter_code
_entity_poly.pdbx_strand_id
1 'polypeptide(L)'
;MVELLNAEDEVIISRYLKRRIVNGDSWPANFIEDANVFNKNPYVEFDSERPRFVIVKPRTEACGKTDGCESGCWRIIGRDKLIKSKATGKILGFKKILKFCKKTKPREYKRSWVMEEYRLTNNLNWKQDHVICKIRFLFEAEIIFLLTKHFNTTSESLLRNKLLPSYGFYSHDEQENDEFYCVKIMSSEGDDWPSYVINNVYCLHPLELVDPQDEKFQRFGICIFANKTKAIRDKCDGGYWKLLRHDRPIKAEFGTIGYKRLFEFCETEKEGYARNGKDVKDMQGGSIGFSLFIIGLIPSTSSKDDVIATQRAQDFYVGWFLGPLIFGDFPDTMKRTIGSRLPVFYEKESEEVKGSSDFVGVIHYHAASVTSIKSKPSLKYDVAPWAMEVVLEFIKQRYDNPPVYILENGTPTMKQGSQLKQKDTPRVKYLHACIGGVLKSIRNGSNTRGYFVWSFMDLYELIGGYEVGFGLYSVNFSDPHRKRSPRLSAHWYSHFLNGTTAFLGSQGITELQRNLSSSF
;
A
#
# COMPACT_ATOMS: atom_id res chain seq x y z
N MET A 1 16.92 43.92 31.33
CA MET A 1 15.60 43.58 30.74
C MET A 1 15.66 43.55 29.21
N VAL A 2 16.16 44.60 28.55
CA VAL A 2 16.28 44.69 27.07
C VAL A 2 17.14 43.59 26.44
N GLU A 3 18.25 43.20 27.07
CA GLU A 3 19.09 42.09 26.58
C GLU A 3 18.36 40.73 26.52
N LEU A 4 17.39 40.50 27.41
CA LEU A 4 16.69 39.23 27.56
C LEU A 4 15.46 39.14 26.64
N LEU A 5 14.85 40.30 26.36
CA LEU A 5 13.76 40.47 25.39
C LEU A 5 14.18 40.00 23.99
N ASN A 6 15.37 40.40 23.55
CA ASN A 6 15.92 40.13 22.23
C ASN A 6 16.96 39.00 22.21
N ALA A 7 17.12 38.29 23.34
CA ALA A 7 18.09 37.21 23.44
C ALA A 7 17.82 36.12 22.38
N GLU A 8 18.88 35.74 21.67
CA GLU A 8 18.83 34.58 20.79
C GLU A 8 18.66 33.28 21.57
N ASP A 9 18.13 32.25 20.90
CA ASP A 9 17.90 30.92 21.46
C ASP A 9 19.16 30.35 22.17
N GLU A 10 20.35 30.56 21.60
CA GLU A 10 21.65 30.15 22.18
C GLU A 10 21.95 30.87 23.50
N VAL A 11 21.63 32.16 23.61
CA VAL A 11 21.88 32.96 24.82
C VAL A 11 20.98 32.50 25.96
N ILE A 12 19.70 32.22 25.67
CA ILE A 12 18.73 31.72 26.65
C ILE A 12 19.24 30.41 27.27
N ILE A 13 19.73 29.48 26.44
CA ILE A 13 20.24 28.21 26.94
C ILE A 13 21.61 28.35 27.62
N SER A 14 22.59 28.97 26.97
CA SER A 14 23.97 28.97 27.46
C SER A 14 24.18 29.86 28.69
N ARG A 15 23.54 31.02 28.74
CA ARG A 15 23.77 32.04 29.79
C ARG A 15 22.78 31.93 30.95
N TYR A 16 21.55 31.49 30.69
CA TYR A 16 20.51 31.42 31.72
C TYR A 16 20.20 29.98 32.13
N LEU A 17 19.91 29.06 31.21
CA LEU A 17 19.55 27.70 31.61
C LEU A 17 20.75 26.88 32.12
N LYS A 18 21.83 26.83 31.33
CA LYS A 18 23.02 26.00 31.60
C LYS A 18 23.80 26.49 32.83
N ARG A 19 24.12 27.79 32.91
CA ARG A 19 24.86 28.34 34.07
C ARG A 19 24.12 28.12 35.38
N ARG A 20 22.80 28.22 35.40
CA ARG A 20 22.02 28.08 36.63
C ARG A 20 21.90 26.62 37.07
N ILE A 21 21.61 25.71 36.14
CA ILE A 21 21.47 24.28 36.45
C ILE A 21 22.83 23.63 36.76
N VAL A 22 23.88 23.98 36.00
CA VAL A 22 25.19 23.33 36.11
C VAL A 22 26.10 24.06 37.11
N ASN A 23 26.05 25.39 37.20
CA ASN A 23 26.96 26.17 38.06
C ASN A 23 26.30 26.71 39.34
N GLY A 24 24.97 26.60 39.49
CA GLY A 24 24.25 26.97 40.72
C GLY A 24 24.02 28.47 40.93
N ASP A 25 24.22 29.30 39.91
CA ASP A 25 24.07 30.75 40.06
C ASP A 25 22.58 31.16 40.36
N SER A 26 22.30 32.35 40.94
CA SER A 26 20.93 32.86 41.27
C SER A 26 20.09 33.44 40.11
N TRP A 27 18.83 33.02 39.92
CA TRP A 27 17.98 33.51 38.81
C TRP A 27 17.81 35.04 38.76
N PRO A 28 17.72 35.65 37.56
CA PRO A 28 17.43 37.08 37.44
C PRO A 28 16.08 37.43 38.09
N ALA A 29 15.99 38.58 38.75
CA ALA A 29 14.79 39.01 39.48
C ALA A 29 13.50 39.09 38.64
N ASN A 30 13.62 39.13 37.31
CA ASN A 30 12.48 39.15 36.39
C ASN A 30 11.98 37.76 35.96
N PHE A 31 12.54 36.68 36.52
CA PHE A 31 12.06 35.31 36.33
C PHE A 31 11.14 34.93 37.48
N ILE A 32 10.05 34.23 37.17
CA ILE A 32 9.09 33.72 38.14
C ILE A 32 9.22 32.21 38.20
N GLU A 33 9.21 31.62 39.39
CA GLU A 33 9.15 30.17 39.55
C GLU A 33 7.68 29.74 39.66
N ASP A 34 7.25 28.87 38.74
CA ASP A 34 5.87 28.36 38.71
C ASP A 34 5.82 26.98 38.03
N ALA A 35 5.69 25.93 38.85
CA ALA A 35 5.60 24.56 38.37
C ALA A 35 4.29 24.28 37.60
N ASN A 36 3.23 25.06 37.82
CA ASN A 36 1.90 24.85 37.28
C ASN A 36 1.56 25.79 36.13
N VAL A 37 2.54 26.48 35.56
CA VAL A 37 2.34 27.48 34.49
C VAL A 37 1.56 26.95 33.28
N PHE A 38 1.66 25.64 33.00
CA PHE A 38 0.93 25.00 31.90
C PHE A 38 -0.57 24.80 32.19
N ASN A 39 -1.02 24.87 33.44
CA ASN A 39 -2.43 24.73 33.83
C ASN A 39 -3.13 26.09 34.04
N LYS A 40 -2.44 27.18 33.75
CA LYS A 40 -2.89 28.54 34.03
C LYS A 40 -3.50 29.22 32.81
N ASN A 41 -4.49 30.07 33.06
CA ASN A 41 -5.05 30.95 32.04
C ASN A 41 -4.14 32.17 31.83
N PRO A 42 -3.42 32.29 30.69
CA PRO A 42 -2.49 33.39 30.50
C PRO A 42 -3.18 34.75 30.40
N TYR A 43 -4.48 34.80 30.09
CA TYR A 43 -5.25 36.05 30.07
C TYR A 43 -5.51 36.64 31.46
N VAL A 44 -5.36 35.85 32.52
CA VAL A 44 -5.52 36.29 33.92
C VAL A 44 -4.16 36.51 34.57
N GLU A 45 -3.21 35.63 34.26
CA GLU A 45 -1.95 35.53 35.01
C GLU A 45 -0.84 36.44 34.47
N PHE A 46 -0.94 36.87 33.20
CA PHE A 46 0.14 37.59 32.54
C PHE A 46 -0.32 38.91 31.93
N ASP A 47 0.58 39.90 32.03
CA ASP A 47 0.45 41.20 31.38
C ASP A 47 0.81 41.08 29.90
N SER A 48 -0.10 41.52 29.03
CA SER A 48 0.04 41.42 27.58
C SER A 48 1.12 42.34 26.98
N GLU A 49 1.57 43.36 27.71
CA GLU A 49 2.55 44.33 27.21
C GLU A 49 4.00 43.84 27.28
N ARG A 50 4.29 42.84 28.13
CA ARG A 50 5.68 42.41 28.41
C ARG A 50 5.83 40.89 28.45
N PRO A 51 6.88 40.33 27.83
CA PRO A 51 7.14 38.90 27.93
C PRO A 51 7.47 38.52 29.37
N ARG A 52 7.01 37.32 29.76
CA ARG A 52 7.32 36.72 31.05
C ARG A 52 8.26 35.54 30.88
N PHE A 53 9.20 35.41 31.81
CA PHE A 53 10.12 34.28 31.86
C PHE A 53 9.80 33.47 33.11
N VAL A 54 9.38 32.23 32.90
CA VAL A 54 8.96 31.33 33.97
C VAL A 54 9.93 30.17 34.06
N ILE A 55 10.30 29.79 35.28
CA ILE A 55 11.13 28.63 35.59
C ILE A 55 10.19 27.54 36.09
N VAL A 56 10.27 26.38 35.48
CA VAL A 56 9.44 25.23 35.84
C VAL A 56 10.36 24.13 36.37
N LYS A 57 10.11 23.68 37.60
CA LYS A 57 10.86 22.60 38.26
C LYS A 57 9.94 21.80 39.21
N PRO A 58 9.77 20.47 39.04
CA PRO A 58 10.19 19.64 37.91
C PRO A 58 9.20 19.69 36.74
N ARG A 59 9.71 19.61 35.50
CA ARG A 59 8.94 19.46 34.27
C ARG A 59 8.72 17.97 33.96
N THR A 60 7.51 17.44 34.14
CA THR A 60 7.19 16.06 33.73
C THR A 60 6.82 15.99 32.26
N GLU A 61 6.98 14.87 31.55
CA GLU A 61 6.58 14.76 30.12
C GLU A 61 5.09 15.00 29.85
N ALA A 62 4.23 14.81 30.85
CA ALA A 62 2.80 15.10 30.75
C ALA A 62 2.55 16.61 30.64
N CYS A 63 3.41 17.44 31.23
CA CYS A 63 3.18 18.88 31.26
C CYS A 63 3.14 19.48 29.83
N GLY A 64 2.18 20.36 29.55
CA GLY A 64 2.10 21.13 28.31
C GLY A 64 1.82 20.37 27.01
N LYS A 65 1.41 19.09 27.05
CA LYS A 65 0.89 18.41 25.84
C LYS A 65 -0.52 18.89 25.49
N THR A 66 -1.37 18.99 26.52
CA THR A 66 -2.77 19.47 26.45
C THR A 66 -3.20 20.20 27.73
N ASP A 67 -2.25 20.52 28.60
CA ASP A 67 -2.49 21.17 29.88
C ASP A 67 -3.16 22.53 29.70
N GLY A 68 -4.04 22.86 30.63
CA GLY A 68 -4.85 24.03 30.53
C GLY A 68 -5.70 24.23 31.76
N CYS A 69 -6.65 25.13 31.61
CA CYS A 69 -7.65 25.43 32.62
C CYS A 69 -9.04 25.26 31.99
N GLU A 70 -10.07 25.53 32.77
CA GLU A 70 -11.46 25.47 32.31
C GLU A 70 -11.71 26.32 31.04
N SER A 71 -10.96 27.41 30.87
CA SER A 71 -11.14 28.37 29.76
C SER A 71 -10.36 28.04 28.47
N GLY A 72 -9.43 27.08 28.50
CA GLY A 72 -8.55 26.80 27.36
C GLY A 72 -7.31 26.00 27.73
N CYS A 73 -6.52 25.62 26.74
CA CYS A 73 -5.32 24.80 26.92
C CYS A 73 -4.15 25.22 26.03
N TRP A 74 -2.94 24.90 26.48
CA TRP A 74 -1.72 25.05 25.69
C TRP A 74 -1.58 23.89 24.72
N ARG A 75 -1.40 24.23 23.44
CA ARG A 75 -1.23 23.29 22.33
C ARG A 75 0.13 23.51 21.69
N ILE A 76 0.85 22.42 21.42
CA ILE A 76 2.15 22.47 20.74
C ILE A 76 1.92 22.85 19.27
N ILE A 77 2.59 23.90 18.80
CA ILE A 77 2.47 24.42 17.42
C ILE A 77 3.75 24.26 16.59
N GLY A 78 4.71 23.48 17.08
CA GLY A 78 5.91 23.09 16.33
C GLY A 78 6.82 22.11 17.08
N ARG A 79 7.60 21.30 16.34
CA ARG A 79 8.62 20.39 16.89
C ARG A 79 9.62 21.14 17.75
N ASP A 80 10.30 20.44 18.65
CA ASP A 80 11.53 20.94 19.24
C ASP A 80 12.58 21.36 18.21
N LYS A 81 12.96 22.63 18.23
CA LYS A 81 14.11 23.16 17.49
C LYS A 81 15.39 22.90 18.27
N LEU A 82 16.36 22.27 17.62
CA LEU A 82 17.71 22.10 18.15
C LEU A 82 18.40 23.46 18.25
N ILE A 83 18.91 23.77 19.43
CA ILE A 83 19.73 24.95 19.67
C ILE A 83 21.17 24.49 19.70
N LYS A 84 21.94 24.92 18.71
CA LYS A 84 23.37 24.64 18.60
C LYS A 84 24.16 25.89 18.92
N SER A 85 25.35 25.70 19.48
CA SER A 85 26.26 26.81 19.64
C SER A 85 26.77 27.27 18.29
N LYS A 86 26.66 28.57 17.98
CA LYS A 86 27.24 29.13 16.75
C LYS A 86 28.75 28.95 16.69
N ALA A 87 29.44 29.02 17.83
CA ALA A 87 30.90 28.92 17.89
C ALA A 87 31.42 27.48 17.76
N THR A 88 30.72 26.50 18.32
CA THR A 88 31.23 25.10 18.43
C THR A 88 30.42 24.08 17.64
N GLY A 89 29.25 24.44 17.13
CA GLY A 89 28.30 23.51 16.49
C GLY A 89 27.65 22.49 17.45
N LYS A 90 28.09 22.44 18.71
CA LYS A 90 27.59 21.51 19.72
C LYS A 90 26.13 21.82 20.07
N ILE A 91 25.33 20.76 20.24
CA ILE A 91 23.94 20.89 20.68
C ILE A 91 23.94 21.35 22.14
N LEU A 92 23.27 22.46 22.41
CA LEU A 92 23.11 23.05 23.74
C LEU A 92 21.78 22.65 24.39
N GLY A 93 20.74 22.46 23.58
CA GLY A 93 19.42 22.11 24.06
C GLY A 93 18.34 22.19 22.97
N PHE A 94 17.10 22.32 23.41
CA PHE A 94 15.91 22.30 22.57
C PHE A 94 14.97 23.46 22.90
N LYS A 95 14.22 23.91 21.90
CA LYS A 95 13.14 24.90 22.04
C LYS A 95 11.83 24.34 21.51
N LYS A 96 10.76 24.38 22.30
CA LYS A 96 9.39 24.06 21.89
C LYS A 96 8.54 25.32 21.82
N ILE A 97 7.53 25.34 20.95
CA ILE A 97 6.57 26.44 20.87
C ILE A 97 5.16 25.91 21.12
N LEU A 98 4.44 26.56 22.05
CA LEU A 98 3.05 26.29 22.37
C LEU A 98 2.19 27.54 22.14
N LYS A 99 0.93 27.37 21.73
CA LYS A 99 -0.11 28.40 21.64
C LYS A 99 -1.20 28.08 22.66
N PHE A 100 -1.71 29.07 23.38
CA PHE A 100 -2.91 28.90 24.20
C PHE A 100 -4.17 29.06 23.35
N CYS A 101 -5.02 28.05 23.33
CA CYS A 101 -6.30 28.03 22.59
C CYS A 101 -7.46 28.14 23.58
N LYS A 102 -8.35 29.12 23.37
CA LYS A 102 -9.54 29.32 24.21
C LYS A 102 -10.65 28.35 23.81
N LYS A 103 -11.49 27.90 24.76
CA LYS A 103 -12.66 27.05 24.45
C LYS A 103 -13.79 27.80 23.72
N THR A 104 -13.99 29.07 24.03
CA THR A 104 -15.03 29.92 23.41
C THR A 104 -14.45 31.30 23.08
N LYS A 105 -14.84 31.90 21.95
CA LYS A 105 -14.25 33.15 21.46
C LYS A 105 -15.16 34.37 21.70
N PRO A 106 -14.63 35.50 22.20
CA PRO A 106 -15.18 36.83 21.90
C PRO A 106 -14.74 37.27 20.49
N ARG A 107 -15.57 38.04 19.80
CA ARG A 107 -15.44 38.41 18.37
C ARG A 107 -14.24 39.30 17.98
N GLU A 108 -13.22 39.50 18.82
CA GLU A 108 -12.15 40.48 18.52
C GLU A 108 -10.72 39.93 18.44
N TYR A 109 -9.97 40.58 17.53
CA TYR A 109 -8.54 40.57 17.14
C TYR A 109 -7.68 39.30 17.29
N LYS A 110 -6.99 38.97 16.18
CA LYS A 110 -6.11 37.80 15.92
C LYS A 110 -4.79 37.81 16.72
N ARG A 111 -4.87 37.88 18.06
CA ARG A 111 -3.72 37.70 18.96
C ARG A 111 -3.84 36.40 19.76
N SER A 112 -2.72 35.81 20.12
CA SER A 112 -2.69 34.59 20.93
C SER A 112 -1.50 34.58 21.87
N TRP A 113 -1.66 33.92 23.01
CA TRP A 113 -0.56 33.67 23.92
C TRP A 113 0.30 32.53 23.37
N VAL A 114 1.61 32.76 23.33
CA VAL A 114 2.62 31.84 22.85
C VAL A 114 3.66 31.62 23.94
N MET A 115 4.03 30.36 24.15
CA MET A 115 5.07 29.95 25.09
C MET A 115 6.21 29.30 24.31
N GLU A 116 7.42 29.80 24.50
CA GLU A 116 8.66 29.19 24.03
C GLU A 116 9.34 28.48 25.21
N GLU A 117 9.29 27.15 25.24
CA GLU A 117 9.91 26.31 26.28
C GLU A 117 11.33 25.94 25.87
N TYR A 118 12.32 26.22 26.72
CA TYR A 118 13.74 25.93 26.51
C TYR A 118 14.24 24.88 27.51
N ARG A 119 14.94 23.86 27.01
CA ARG A 119 15.48 22.74 27.81
C ARG A 119 16.89 22.33 27.39
N LEU A 120 17.70 21.81 28.31
CA LEU A 120 19.06 21.33 28.02
C LEU A 120 19.04 19.97 27.31
N THR A 121 20.14 19.62 26.63
CA THR A 121 20.38 18.24 26.19
C THR A 121 20.77 17.37 27.38
N ASN A 122 20.08 16.26 27.60
CA ASN A 122 20.34 15.31 28.68
C ASN A 122 21.80 14.86 28.70
N ASN A 123 22.57 15.41 29.64
CA ASN A 123 23.72 14.78 30.26
C ASN A 123 23.79 15.36 31.67
N LEU A 124 23.50 14.52 32.66
CA LEU A 124 23.56 14.70 34.13
C LEU A 124 22.18 14.76 34.82
N ASN A 125 21.74 13.59 35.32
CA ASN A 125 20.68 13.30 36.29
C ASN A 125 19.20 13.52 35.92
N TRP A 126 18.48 12.40 35.86
CA TRP A 126 17.01 12.20 35.72
C TRP A 126 16.14 12.80 36.85
N LYS A 127 16.68 13.69 37.68
CA LYS A 127 15.96 14.36 38.80
C LYS A 127 15.93 15.89 38.69
N GLN A 128 16.31 16.46 37.54
CA GLN A 128 16.35 17.91 37.37
C GLN A 128 15.79 18.37 36.01
N ASP A 129 14.53 18.04 35.71
CA ASP A 129 13.82 18.59 34.55
C ASP A 129 13.45 20.06 34.76
N HIS A 130 14.42 20.96 34.61
CA HIS A 130 14.16 22.40 34.66
C HIS A 130 14.01 22.94 33.24
N VAL A 131 12.99 23.75 33.02
CA VAL A 131 12.81 24.48 31.77
C VAL A 131 12.60 25.97 32.02
N ILE A 132 12.98 26.78 31.04
CA ILE A 132 12.60 28.20 30.98
C ILE A 132 11.48 28.33 29.95
N CYS A 133 10.37 28.94 30.34
CA CYS A 133 9.28 29.29 29.46
C CYS A 133 9.27 30.80 29.22
N LYS A 134 9.44 31.23 27.96
CA LYS A 134 9.23 32.62 27.53
C LYS A 134 7.81 32.77 26.98
N ILE A 135 6.94 33.46 27.72
CA ILE A 135 5.51 33.61 27.42
C ILE A 135 5.26 35.01 26.86
N ARG A 136 4.53 35.10 25.74
CA ARG A 136 4.27 36.34 24.98
C ARG A 136 2.87 36.38 24.44
N PHE A 137 2.30 37.57 24.30
CA PHE A 137 1.05 37.78 23.58
C PHE A 137 1.36 38.35 22.19
N LEU A 138 1.14 37.56 21.14
CA LEU A 138 1.63 37.84 19.79
C LEU A 138 0.47 37.97 18.80
N PHE A 139 0.62 38.83 17.81
CA PHE A 139 -0.22 38.85 16.61
C PHE A 139 0.07 37.62 15.72
N GLU A 140 -0.92 37.19 14.95
CA GLU A 140 -0.80 36.09 13.98
C GLU A 140 0.46 36.20 13.09
N ALA A 141 0.76 37.39 12.55
CA ALA A 141 1.96 37.62 11.75
C ALA A 141 3.28 37.40 12.51
N GLU A 142 3.33 37.76 13.80
CA GLU A 142 4.50 37.53 14.65
C GLU A 142 4.67 36.04 15.00
N ILE A 143 3.56 35.32 15.14
CA ILE A 143 3.55 33.86 15.32
C ILE A 143 4.08 33.19 14.04
N ILE A 144 3.62 33.62 12.86
CA ILE A 144 4.12 33.15 11.56
C ILE A 144 5.63 33.40 11.43
N PHE A 145 6.09 34.60 11.76
CA PHE A 145 7.52 34.93 11.73
C PHE A 145 8.33 34.06 12.70
N LEU A 146 7.83 33.87 13.91
CA LEU A 146 8.45 33.00 14.91
C LEU A 146 8.57 31.55 14.41
N LEU A 147 7.49 31.00 13.86
CA LEU A 147 7.44 29.65 13.32
C LEU A 147 8.33 29.49 12.08
N THR A 148 8.40 30.50 11.21
CA THR A 148 9.29 30.47 10.03
C THR A 148 10.77 30.37 10.47
N LYS A 149 11.18 31.15 11.46
CA LYS A 149 12.53 31.04 12.08
C LYS A 149 12.72 29.74 12.85
N HIS A 150 11.63 29.10 13.26
CA HIS A 150 11.63 27.82 13.95
C HIS A 150 11.80 26.63 12.98
N PHE A 151 11.25 26.74 11.77
CA PHE A 151 11.19 25.66 10.78
C PHE A 151 12.25 25.71 9.66
N ASN A 152 12.89 26.84 9.39
CA ASN A 152 13.74 27.00 8.19
C ASN A 152 15.23 26.63 8.39
N THR A 153 15.74 25.65 7.61
CA THR A 153 17.15 25.54 7.13
C THR A 153 17.26 24.64 5.87
N THR A 154 17.51 25.29 4.72
CA THR A 154 18.21 24.94 3.43
C THR A 154 17.97 23.63 2.63
N SER A 155 17.28 23.81 1.47
CA SER A 155 17.49 23.41 0.05
C SER A 155 18.28 22.14 -0.38
N GLU A 156 17.60 21.19 -1.08
CA GLU A 156 18.02 20.53 -2.36
C GLU A 156 16.89 19.61 -2.94
N SER A 157 16.81 19.41 -4.27
CA SER A 157 15.67 18.91 -5.10
C SER A 157 15.96 17.56 -5.84
N LEU A 158 15.04 16.65 -6.28
CA LEU A 158 14.16 16.64 -7.49
C LEU A 158 13.31 15.32 -7.68
N LEU A 159 12.26 15.44 -8.53
CA LEU A 159 11.23 14.59 -9.23
C LEU A 159 11.31 13.02 -9.44
N ARG A 160 10.28 12.22 -9.87
CA ARG A 160 8.76 12.20 -9.90
C ARG A 160 8.19 10.88 -10.55
N ASN A 161 6.96 10.47 -10.14
CA ASN A 161 5.93 9.57 -10.76
C ASN A 161 6.01 8.04 -10.47
N LYS A 162 4.96 7.28 -10.07
CA LYS A 162 3.48 7.26 -10.29
C LYS A 162 2.67 6.92 -9.00
N LEU A 163 1.35 7.14 -9.05
CA LEU A 163 0.31 7.25 -7.98
C LEU A 163 -0.52 5.97 -7.68
N LEU A 164 -1.15 5.90 -6.48
CA LEU A 164 -2.61 5.75 -6.13
C LEU A 164 -2.80 5.28 -4.65
N PRO A 165 -3.96 5.46 -3.95
CA PRO A 165 -5.10 6.38 -4.06
C PRO A 165 -5.30 7.29 -2.80
N SER A 166 -6.34 8.12 -2.87
CA SER A 166 -6.77 9.22 -1.99
C SER A 166 -7.43 8.81 -0.67
N TYR A 167 -7.05 9.47 0.43
CA TYR A 167 -7.91 9.72 1.59
C TYR A 167 -7.71 11.16 2.09
N GLY A 168 -8.81 11.89 2.25
CA GLY A 168 -8.85 13.29 2.65
C GLY A 168 -9.74 14.13 1.71
N PHE A 169 -10.54 15.01 2.31
CA PHE A 169 -11.55 15.89 1.71
C PHE A 169 -11.18 16.47 0.32
N TYR A 170 -12.09 16.35 -0.65
CA TYR A 170 -11.92 16.81 -2.03
C TYR A 170 -12.31 18.29 -2.15
N SER A 171 -11.33 19.17 -2.31
CA SER A 171 -11.50 20.46 -3.02
C SER A 171 -10.81 20.33 -4.37
N HIS A 172 -11.33 21.00 -5.41
CA HIS A 172 -10.79 20.93 -6.78
C HIS A 172 -9.43 21.63 -6.92
N ASP A 173 -8.95 22.31 -5.87
CA ASP A 173 -7.63 22.94 -5.81
C ASP A 173 -6.79 22.34 -4.66
N GLU A 174 -5.73 21.60 -5.01
CA GLU A 174 -4.81 20.98 -4.04
C GLU A 174 -4.04 22.02 -3.20
N GLN A 175 -3.86 23.24 -3.71
CA GLN A 175 -3.07 24.27 -3.05
C GLN A 175 -3.88 24.99 -1.96
N GLU A 176 -5.18 25.22 -2.20
CA GLU A 176 -6.14 25.74 -1.21
C GLU A 176 -6.25 24.84 0.03
N ASN A 177 -6.21 23.51 -0.16
CA ASN A 177 -6.31 22.56 0.94
C ASN A 177 -5.08 22.60 1.87
N ASP A 178 -3.86 22.58 1.31
CA ASP A 178 -2.63 22.55 2.12
C ASP A 178 -2.38 23.89 2.86
N GLU A 179 -2.76 25.01 2.24
CA GLU A 179 -2.79 26.33 2.88
C GLU A 179 -3.84 26.40 3.99
N PHE A 180 -5.07 25.93 3.71
CA PHE A 180 -6.17 25.91 4.68
C PHE A 180 -5.77 25.18 5.97
N TYR A 181 -5.13 24.00 5.91
CA TYR A 181 -4.76 23.26 7.12
C TYR A 181 -3.64 23.94 7.93
N CYS A 182 -2.60 24.49 7.27
CA CYS A 182 -1.54 25.22 7.96
C CYS A 182 -2.08 26.50 8.63
N VAL A 183 -2.95 27.23 7.93
CA VAL A 183 -3.64 28.42 8.45
C VAL A 183 -4.59 28.03 9.58
N LYS A 184 -5.31 26.91 9.48
CA LYS A 184 -6.21 26.41 10.53
C LYS A 184 -5.46 26.03 11.81
N ILE A 185 -4.21 25.55 11.77
CA ILE A 185 -3.41 25.35 13.01
C ILE A 185 -3.25 26.68 13.76
N MET A 186 -3.01 27.74 12.99
CA MET A 186 -2.74 29.07 13.52
C MET A 186 -4.03 29.78 13.97
N SER A 187 -5.15 29.56 13.27
CA SER A 187 -6.41 30.27 13.46
C SER A 187 -7.49 29.48 14.21
N SER A 188 -7.33 28.17 14.43
CA SER A 188 -8.29 27.34 15.16
C SER A 188 -8.27 27.62 16.66
N GLU A 189 -9.44 27.47 17.27
CA GLU A 189 -9.70 27.64 18.70
C GLU A 189 -10.47 26.41 19.22
N GLY A 190 -10.51 26.24 20.54
CA GLY A 190 -11.24 25.16 21.20
C GLY A 190 -10.65 23.77 21.01
N ASP A 191 -11.45 22.77 21.37
CA ASP A 191 -11.12 21.36 21.21
C ASP A 191 -11.37 20.88 19.78
N ASP A 192 -11.55 21.76 18.79
CA ASP A 192 -11.85 21.42 17.38
C ASP A 192 -10.59 21.00 16.57
N TRP A 193 -9.42 21.06 17.20
CA TRP A 193 -8.15 20.63 16.63
C TRP A 193 -7.84 19.16 17.00
N PRO A 194 -7.17 18.35 16.15
CA PRO A 194 -6.71 17.02 16.55
C PRO A 194 -5.66 17.12 17.67
N SER A 195 -5.82 16.33 18.72
CA SER A 195 -5.01 16.35 19.94
C SER A 195 -3.53 15.96 19.73
N TYR A 196 -3.20 15.36 18.59
CA TYR A 196 -1.99 14.57 18.42
C TYR A 196 -0.93 15.30 17.58
N VAL A 197 -0.11 16.12 18.21
CA VAL A 197 1.19 16.56 17.66
C VAL A 197 2.28 15.75 18.34
N ILE A 198 2.64 14.60 17.75
CA ILE A 198 3.61 13.66 18.33
C ILE A 198 5.01 13.89 17.75
N ASN A 199 6.03 13.87 18.61
CA ASN A 199 7.42 14.17 18.26
C ASN A 199 8.19 13.02 17.58
N ASN A 200 7.61 11.82 17.46
CA ASN A 200 8.33 10.61 17.02
C ASN A 200 7.48 9.62 16.19
N VAL A 201 6.87 10.11 15.11
CA VAL A 201 5.96 9.33 14.25
C VAL A 201 6.61 8.11 13.62
N TYR A 202 7.88 8.19 13.25
CA TYR A 202 8.56 7.14 12.48
C TYR A 202 8.91 5.90 13.30
N CYS A 203 8.79 5.97 14.63
CA CYS A 203 9.06 4.86 15.54
C CYS A 203 7.77 4.30 16.17
N LEU A 204 6.59 4.73 15.72
CA LEU A 204 5.29 4.31 16.25
C LEU A 204 4.42 3.70 15.14
N HIS A 205 3.63 2.69 15.51
CA HIS A 205 2.65 2.06 14.64
C HIS A 205 1.48 3.02 14.33
N PRO A 206 0.86 3.03 13.12
CA PRO A 206 -0.27 3.90 12.80
C PRO A 206 -1.43 3.84 13.80
N LEU A 207 -1.71 2.66 14.34
CA LEU A 207 -2.75 2.45 15.36
C LEU A 207 -2.37 3.02 16.74
N GLU A 208 -1.09 3.25 17.00
CA GLU A 208 -0.62 3.95 18.20
C GLU A 208 -0.56 5.48 17.99
N LEU A 209 -0.59 5.93 16.73
CA LEU A 209 -0.57 7.34 16.39
C LEU A 209 -1.94 8.00 16.47
N VAL A 210 -3.02 7.22 16.36
CA VAL A 210 -4.38 7.74 16.35
C VAL A 210 -5.33 6.78 17.05
N ASP A 211 -6.17 7.30 17.94
CA ASP A 211 -7.29 6.55 18.50
C ASP A 211 -8.36 6.35 17.41
N PRO A 212 -8.68 5.10 17.01
CA PRO A 212 -9.72 4.82 16.01
C PRO A 212 -11.10 5.32 16.41
N GLN A 213 -11.34 5.56 17.71
CA GLN A 213 -12.58 6.13 18.24
C GLN A 213 -12.59 7.67 18.25
N ASP A 214 -11.50 8.32 17.83
CA ASP A 214 -11.44 9.78 17.70
C ASP A 214 -12.36 10.25 16.56
N GLU A 215 -13.42 10.96 16.93
CA GLU A 215 -14.47 11.42 16.02
C GLU A 215 -13.91 12.31 14.89
N LYS A 216 -12.81 13.04 15.11
CA LYS A 216 -12.20 13.87 14.07
C LYS A 216 -11.36 13.08 13.10
N PHE A 217 -10.62 12.08 13.58
CA PHE A 217 -9.94 11.16 12.69
C PHE A 217 -10.94 10.41 11.80
N GLN A 218 -12.04 9.91 12.39
CA GLN A 218 -13.12 9.29 11.64
C GLN A 218 -13.76 10.23 10.61
N ARG A 219 -13.91 11.52 10.95
CA ARG A 219 -14.60 12.51 10.10
C ARG A 219 -13.74 13.15 9.01
N PHE A 220 -12.44 13.37 9.27
CA PHE A 220 -11.57 14.11 8.37
C PHE A 220 -10.37 13.30 7.86
N GLY A 221 -9.98 12.20 8.53
CA GLY A 221 -8.89 11.32 8.13
C GLY A 221 -7.49 11.95 8.20
N ILE A 222 -7.33 13.05 8.94
CA ILE A 222 -6.11 13.88 8.92
C ILE A 222 -5.40 13.85 10.27
N CYS A 223 -4.10 13.55 10.25
CA CYS A 223 -3.19 13.75 11.36
C CYS A 223 -2.00 14.61 10.89
N ILE A 224 -1.62 15.62 11.68
CA ILE A 224 -0.59 16.60 11.31
C ILE A 224 0.65 16.37 12.15
N PHE A 225 1.78 16.14 11.48
CA PHE A 225 3.01 15.71 12.13
C PHE A 225 4.15 16.69 11.87
N ALA A 226 4.91 17.01 12.92
CA ALA A 226 6.09 17.86 12.84
C ALA A 226 7.34 17.02 13.10
N ASN A 227 7.83 16.28 12.11
CA ASN A 227 9.13 15.61 12.22
C ASN A 227 10.03 15.83 11.00
N LYS A 228 11.33 15.89 11.25
CA LYS A 228 12.43 16.00 10.28
C LYS A 228 13.50 14.99 10.69
N THR A 229 13.22 13.69 10.61
CA THR A 229 14.29 12.70 10.56
C THR A 229 14.60 12.40 9.09
N LYS A 230 15.89 12.14 8.80
CA LYS A 230 16.31 11.42 7.60
C LYS A 230 15.95 9.94 7.81
N ALA A 231 14.66 9.62 7.95
CA ALA A 231 14.22 8.24 8.08
C ALA A 231 14.16 7.62 6.68
N ILE A 232 15.30 7.16 6.18
CA ILE A 232 15.27 6.24 5.04
C ILE A 232 14.85 4.85 5.55
N ARG A 233 15.04 4.51 6.86
CA ARG A 233 14.61 3.23 7.49
C ARG A 233 14.56 3.29 9.03
N ASP A 234 13.70 4.09 9.63
CA ASP A 234 13.46 3.96 11.08
C ASP A 234 12.38 2.88 11.29
N LYS A 235 12.75 1.82 12.03
CA LYS A 235 11.86 0.70 12.41
C LYS A 235 10.95 1.14 13.56
N CYS A 236 9.69 0.74 13.52
CA CYS A 236 8.78 0.76 14.67
C CYS A 236 8.32 -0.66 15.00
N ASP A 237 7.69 -0.84 16.15
CA ASP A 237 7.02 -2.11 16.45
C ASP A 237 5.91 -2.32 15.40
N GLY A 238 5.95 -3.48 14.72
CA GLY A 238 5.00 -3.84 13.66
C GLY A 238 5.24 -3.28 12.26
N GLY A 239 6.26 -2.44 12.00
CA GLY A 239 6.50 -1.95 10.64
C GLY A 239 7.62 -0.92 10.44
N TYR A 240 7.60 -0.25 9.28
CA TYR A 240 8.46 0.88 8.96
C TYR A 240 7.76 1.88 8.04
N TRP A 241 8.12 3.17 8.13
CA TRP A 241 7.56 4.22 7.28
C TRP A 241 8.42 4.43 6.03
N LYS A 242 7.83 4.28 4.84
CA LYS A 242 8.46 4.46 3.53
C LYS A 242 8.13 5.84 2.96
N LEU A 243 9.14 6.58 2.52
CA LEU A 243 8.97 7.89 1.88
C LEU A 243 8.41 7.74 0.46
N LEU A 244 7.28 8.39 0.15
CA LEU A 244 6.66 8.38 -1.17
C LEU A 244 6.90 9.66 -1.97
N ARG A 245 6.90 10.83 -1.30
CA ARG A 245 7.17 12.12 -1.94
C ARG A 245 8.08 12.97 -1.06
N HIS A 246 9.11 13.53 -1.67
CA HIS A 246 9.96 14.55 -1.06
C HIS A 246 9.17 15.84 -0.76
N ASP A 247 9.80 16.72 0.03
CA ASP A 247 9.21 17.95 0.53
C ASP A 247 8.65 18.85 -0.60
N ARG A 248 7.33 19.04 -0.62
CA ARG A 248 6.65 20.03 -1.49
C ARG A 248 6.38 21.30 -0.68
N PRO A 249 6.79 22.50 -1.12
CA PRO A 249 6.50 23.74 -0.41
C PRO A 249 4.99 24.03 -0.39
N ILE A 250 4.48 24.40 0.76
CA ILE A 250 3.12 24.94 0.97
C ILE A 250 3.24 26.45 0.87
N LYS A 251 2.55 27.07 -0.10
CA LYS A 251 2.61 28.51 -0.38
C LYS A 251 1.34 29.19 0.10
N ALA A 252 1.48 30.35 0.72
CA ALA A 252 0.43 31.32 1.01
C ALA A 252 0.77 32.68 0.37
N GLU A 253 -0.15 33.64 0.43
CA GLU A 253 0.02 34.99 -0.14
C GLU A 253 1.33 35.69 0.31
N PHE A 254 1.81 35.40 1.52
CA PHE A 254 3.00 35.99 2.12
C PHE A 254 4.27 35.10 2.05
N GLY A 255 4.23 33.97 1.33
CA GLY A 255 5.40 33.14 1.05
C GLY A 255 5.22 31.65 1.34
N THR A 256 6.33 30.91 1.41
CA THR A 256 6.29 29.48 1.77
C THR A 256 6.11 29.34 3.28
N ILE A 257 5.00 28.75 3.70
CA ILE A 257 4.61 28.62 5.12
C ILE A 257 4.92 27.23 5.70
N GLY A 258 5.28 26.27 4.86
CA GLY A 258 5.64 24.92 5.29
C GLY A 258 6.07 24.02 4.14
N TYR A 259 6.32 22.75 4.45
CA TYR A 259 6.60 21.70 3.46
C TYR A 259 5.79 20.46 3.78
N LYS A 260 5.16 19.87 2.76
CA LYS A 260 4.41 18.62 2.85
C LYS A 260 5.28 17.47 2.38
N ARG A 261 5.32 16.40 3.15
CA ARG A 261 6.01 15.15 2.84
C ARG A 261 5.01 14.00 2.94
N LEU A 262 5.06 13.06 2.00
CA LEU A 262 4.14 11.93 1.97
C LEU A 262 4.89 10.64 2.34
N PHE A 263 4.35 9.89 3.29
CA PHE A 263 4.86 8.59 3.70
C PHE A 263 3.77 7.52 3.57
N GLU A 264 4.20 6.28 3.37
CA GLU A 264 3.41 5.06 3.45
C GLU A 264 3.89 4.27 4.68
N PHE A 265 2.98 3.76 5.51
CA PHE A 265 3.37 2.79 6.51
C PHE A 265 3.40 1.40 5.89
N CYS A 266 4.56 0.74 5.96
CA CYS A 266 4.73 -0.64 5.55
C CYS A 266 4.76 -1.49 6.82
N GLU A 267 3.66 -2.14 7.15
CA GLU A 267 3.63 -3.17 8.19
C GLU A 267 4.66 -4.25 7.88
N THR A 268 5.47 -4.64 8.86
CA THR A 268 6.36 -5.80 8.75
C THR A 268 5.55 -7.10 8.59
N GLU A 269 4.24 -7.09 8.89
CA GLU A 269 3.32 -8.19 8.59
C GLU A 269 3.15 -8.45 7.07
N LYS A 270 3.50 -7.50 6.19
CA LYS A 270 3.62 -7.79 4.74
C LYS A 270 4.90 -8.54 4.37
N GLU A 271 5.98 -8.42 5.15
CA GLU A 271 7.08 -9.41 5.11
C GLU A 271 6.66 -10.69 5.87
N GLY A 272 5.70 -10.59 6.78
CA GLY A 272 5.03 -11.69 7.46
C GLY A 272 4.25 -12.60 6.51
N TYR A 273 3.58 -12.13 5.46
CA TYR A 273 2.97 -13.07 4.49
C TYR A 273 3.99 -13.82 3.64
N ALA A 274 5.17 -13.23 3.38
CA ALA A 274 6.26 -13.92 2.68
C ALA A 274 7.02 -14.89 3.60
N ARG A 275 7.22 -14.54 4.89
CA ARG A 275 7.87 -15.42 5.90
C ARG A 275 6.91 -16.42 6.55
N ASN A 276 5.72 -16.02 6.99
CA ASN A 276 4.64 -16.93 7.39
C ASN A 276 4.09 -17.71 6.21
N GLY A 277 4.22 -17.25 4.96
CA GLY A 277 3.93 -18.09 3.81
C GLY A 277 4.84 -19.32 3.78
N LYS A 278 6.07 -19.21 4.27
CA LYS A 278 7.01 -20.32 4.45
C LYS A 278 6.72 -21.09 5.73
N ASP A 279 6.54 -20.41 6.87
CA ASP A 279 6.28 -21.08 8.15
C ASP A 279 4.90 -21.78 8.22
N VAL A 280 3.84 -21.17 7.67
CA VAL A 280 2.50 -21.78 7.54
C VAL A 280 2.51 -22.89 6.50
N LYS A 281 3.19 -22.70 5.37
CA LYS A 281 3.32 -23.75 4.36
C LYS A 281 4.12 -24.94 4.88
N ASP A 282 5.19 -24.71 5.63
CA ASP A 282 6.00 -25.76 6.25
C ASP A 282 5.22 -26.45 7.37
N MET A 283 4.39 -25.72 8.14
CA MET A 283 3.48 -26.31 9.14
C MET A 283 2.31 -27.09 8.52
N GLN A 284 1.73 -26.62 7.41
CA GLN A 284 0.57 -27.23 6.75
C GLN A 284 0.95 -28.29 5.71
N GLY A 285 2.22 -28.32 5.27
CA GLY A 285 2.63 -29.07 4.08
C GLY A 285 1.96 -28.58 2.78
N GLY A 286 1.58 -27.30 2.73
CA GLY A 286 0.79 -26.71 1.66
C GLY A 286 1.59 -26.39 0.38
N SER A 287 0.90 -25.89 -0.65
CA SER A 287 1.55 -25.35 -1.87
C SER A 287 0.79 -24.13 -2.36
N ILE A 288 1.51 -23.14 -2.87
CA ILE A 288 0.96 -21.91 -3.44
C ILE A 288 1.42 -21.76 -4.89
N GLY A 289 0.52 -21.36 -5.77
CA GLY A 289 0.83 -21.23 -7.19
C GLY A 289 0.10 -20.08 -7.86
N PHE A 290 0.61 -19.68 -9.02
CA PHE A 290 0.04 -18.63 -9.85
C PHE A 290 -0.66 -19.22 -11.08
N SER A 291 -1.85 -18.71 -11.42
CA SER A 291 -2.64 -19.20 -12.56
C SER A 291 -2.57 -18.25 -13.75
N LEU A 292 -2.33 -18.77 -14.95
CA LEU A 292 -2.17 -18.01 -16.19
C LEU A 292 -3.09 -18.49 -17.30
N PHE A 293 -3.74 -17.54 -17.96
CA PHE A 293 -4.42 -17.79 -19.23
C PHE A 293 -3.40 -17.90 -20.36
N ILE A 294 -3.29 -19.08 -20.97
CA ILE A 294 -2.30 -19.36 -22.00
C ILE A 294 -2.98 -19.78 -23.30
N ILE A 295 -2.66 -19.06 -24.37
CA ILE A 295 -3.09 -19.39 -25.73
C ILE A 295 -2.04 -20.30 -26.38
N GLY A 296 -2.48 -21.36 -27.06
CA GLY A 296 -1.58 -22.20 -27.85
C GLY A 296 -1.18 -21.48 -29.13
N LEU A 297 0.01 -20.89 -29.13
CA LEU A 297 0.52 -20.09 -30.25
C LEU A 297 1.42 -20.93 -31.16
N ILE A 298 1.11 -20.93 -32.45
CA ILE A 298 1.93 -21.54 -33.51
C ILE A 298 2.27 -20.50 -34.59
N PRO A 299 3.37 -20.66 -35.35
CA PRO A 299 3.63 -19.79 -36.48
C PRO A 299 2.66 -20.07 -37.64
N SER A 300 2.21 -19.02 -38.34
CA SER A 300 1.31 -19.16 -39.49
C SER A 300 1.98 -19.81 -40.70
N THR A 301 3.30 -19.67 -40.83
CA THR A 301 4.13 -20.32 -41.85
C THR A 301 5.43 -20.86 -41.24
N SER A 302 6.18 -21.68 -41.97
CA SER A 302 7.51 -22.15 -41.55
C SER A 302 8.62 -21.10 -41.74
N SER A 303 8.27 -19.86 -42.10
CA SER A 303 9.25 -18.78 -42.28
C SER A 303 9.91 -18.42 -40.96
N LYS A 304 11.18 -18.02 -41.01
CA LYS A 304 11.92 -17.56 -39.82
C LYS A 304 11.23 -16.35 -39.16
N ASP A 305 10.64 -15.47 -39.95
CA ASP A 305 9.98 -14.27 -39.45
C ASP A 305 8.73 -14.59 -38.62
N ASP A 306 7.90 -15.54 -39.07
CA ASP A 306 6.73 -15.99 -38.32
C ASP A 306 7.15 -16.74 -37.05
N VAL A 307 8.19 -17.58 -37.10
CA VAL A 307 8.73 -18.26 -35.91
C VAL A 307 9.21 -17.24 -34.87
N ILE A 308 9.96 -16.22 -35.28
CA ILE A 308 10.39 -15.14 -34.37
C ILE A 308 9.17 -14.37 -33.86
N ALA A 309 8.17 -14.10 -34.69
CA ALA A 309 6.94 -13.43 -34.28
C ALA A 309 6.15 -14.23 -33.24
N THR A 310 6.03 -15.55 -33.42
CA THR A 310 5.41 -16.45 -32.43
C THR A 310 6.15 -16.41 -31.11
N GLN A 311 7.50 -16.46 -31.13
CA GLN A 311 8.28 -16.35 -29.90
C GLN A 311 8.05 -15.03 -29.18
N ARG A 312 8.04 -13.90 -29.90
CA ARG A 312 7.71 -12.60 -29.30
C ARG A 312 6.32 -12.61 -28.67
N ALA A 313 5.32 -13.15 -29.37
CA ALA A 313 3.97 -13.24 -28.83
C ALA A 313 3.93 -14.10 -27.56
N GLN A 314 4.59 -15.25 -27.55
CA GLN A 314 4.71 -16.11 -26.37
C GLN A 314 5.39 -15.39 -25.19
N ASP A 315 6.46 -14.64 -25.44
CA ASP A 315 7.13 -13.86 -24.39
C ASP A 315 6.20 -12.79 -23.79
N PHE A 316 5.37 -12.14 -24.60
CA PHE A 316 4.45 -11.10 -24.13
C PHE A 316 3.16 -11.63 -23.47
N TYR A 317 2.63 -12.78 -23.91
CA TYR A 317 1.40 -13.35 -23.35
C TYR A 317 1.67 -14.27 -22.15
N VAL A 318 2.82 -14.94 -22.12
CA VAL A 318 3.16 -15.94 -21.09
C VAL A 318 4.43 -15.54 -20.35
N GLY A 319 5.49 -15.21 -21.09
CA GLY A 319 6.79 -14.90 -20.50
C GLY A 319 6.81 -13.66 -19.62
N TRP A 320 5.89 -12.73 -19.81
CA TRP A 320 5.73 -11.56 -18.94
C TRP A 320 5.57 -11.98 -17.48
N PHE A 321 4.84 -13.06 -17.22
CA PHE A 321 4.62 -13.57 -15.87
C PHE A 321 5.58 -14.71 -15.52
N LEU A 322 5.81 -15.66 -16.43
CA LEU A 322 6.66 -16.81 -16.13
C LEU A 322 8.16 -16.46 -16.06
N GLY A 323 8.62 -15.46 -16.80
CA GLY A 323 10.02 -15.00 -16.75
C GLY A 323 10.42 -14.60 -15.33
N PRO A 324 9.72 -13.64 -14.71
CA PRO A 324 9.99 -13.24 -13.33
C PRO A 324 9.84 -14.40 -12.34
N LEU A 325 8.78 -15.20 -12.43
CA LEU A 325 8.53 -16.29 -11.48
C LEU A 325 9.60 -17.39 -11.52
N ILE A 326 10.21 -17.65 -12.68
CA ILE A 326 11.16 -18.76 -12.84
C ILE A 326 12.62 -18.26 -12.82
N PHE A 327 12.89 -17.14 -13.48
CA PHE A 327 14.25 -16.62 -13.67
C PHE A 327 14.56 -15.37 -12.85
N GLY A 328 13.55 -14.71 -12.28
CA GLY A 328 13.71 -13.49 -11.50
C GLY A 328 13.73 -12.20 -12.33
N ASP A 329 13.51 -12.26 -13.64
CA ASP A 329 13.51 -11.08 -14.52
C ASP A 329 12.58 -11.28 -15.74
N PHE A 330 12.22 -10.18 -16.40
CA PHE A 330 11.42 -10.23 -17.63
C PHE A 330 12.20 -10.85 -18.80
N PRO A 331 11.52 -11.47 -19.79
CA PRO A 331 12.16 -11.98 -21.00
C PRO A 331 12.97 -10.91 -21.74
N ASP A 332 14.15 -11.26 -22.23
CA ASP A 332 15.02 -10.32 -22.97
C ASP A 332 14.33 -9.70 -24.19
N THR A 333 13.49 -10.47 -24.87
CA THR A 333 12.66 -9.99 -25.97
C THR A 333 11.78 -8.81 -25.55
N MET A 334 11.15 -8.90 -24.37
CA MET A 334 10.31 -7.81 -23.84
C MET A 334 11.16 -6.62 -23.46
N LYS A 335 12.28 -6.82 -22.76
CA LYS A 335 13.21 -5.74 -22.38
C LYS A 335 13.67 -4.94 -23.60
N ARG A 336 14.10 -5.63 -24.67
CA ARG A 336 14.52 -5.00 -25.94
C ARG A 336 13.37 -4.28 -26.66
N THR A 337 12.16 -4.85 -26.65
CA THR A 337 11.02 -4.31 -27.42
C THR A 337 10.35 -3.12 -26.72
N ILE A 338 10.23 -3.17 -25.39
CA ILE A 338 9.52 -2.17 -24.60
C ILE A 338 10.45 -1.03 -24.17
N GLY A 339 11.72 -1.35 -23.90
CA GLY A 339 12.73 -0.39 -23.44
C GLY A 339 12.39 0.18 -22.07
N SER A 340 12.62 1.47 -21.89
CA SER A 340 12.46 2.19 -20.61
C SER A 340 11.04 2.23 -20.03
N ARG A 341 10.02 1.79 -20.78
CA ARG A 341 8.65 1.65 -20.27
C ARG A 341 8.46 0.40 -19.42
N LEU A 342 9.33 -0.60 -19.56
CA LEU A 342 9.33 -1.79 -18.72
C LEU A 342 10.21 -1.48 -17.49
N PRO A 343 9.68 -1.63 -16.26
CA PRO A 343 10.51 -1.47 -15.07
C PRO A 343 11.60 -2.53 -15.03
N VAL A 344 12.67 -2.24 -14.29
CA VAL A 344 13.80 -3.15 -14.07
C VAL A 344 13.65 -3.75 -12.69
N PHE A 345 13.77 -5.07 -12.57
CA PHE A 345 13.89 -5.72 -11.27
C PHE A 345 15.24 -5.38 -10.64
N TYR A 346 15.22 -4.85 -9.42
CA TYR A 346 16.43 -4.78 -8.60
C TYR A 346 16.74 -6.16 -8.02
N GLU A 347 18.00 -6.39 -7.65
CA GLU A 347 18.50 -7.69 -7.16
C GLU A 347 17.61 -8.31 -6.09
N LYS A 348 17.23 -7.53 -5.07
CA LYS A 348 16.33 -7.99 -4.00
C LYS A 348 14.95 -8.42 -4.53
N GLU A 349 14.35 -7.66 -5.44
CA GLU A 349 13.02 -7.97 -6.00
C GLU A 349 13.09 -9.22 -6.88
N SER A 350 14.19 -9.37 -7.62
CA SER A 350 14.48 -10.55 -8.44
C SER A 350 14.57 -11.82 -7.58
N GLU A 351 15.28 -11.73 -6.45
CA GLU A 351 15.38 -12.83 -5.49
C GLU A 351 14.04 -13.18 -4.82
N GLU A 352 13.19 -12.19 -4.55
CA GLU A 352 11.89 -12.39 -3.92
C GLU A 352 10.85 -13.02 -4.87
N VAL A 353 10.86 -12.64 -6.15
CA VAL A 353 9.89 -13.17 -7.13
C VAL A 353 10.32 -14.53 -7.69
N LYS A 354 11.62 -14.78 -7.79
CA LYS A 354 12.14 -16.03 -8.33
C LYS A 354 11.79 -17.20 -7.41
N GLY A 355 11.04 -18.17 -7.93
CA GLY A 355 10.62 -19.34 -7.17
C GLY A 355 9.51 -19.03 -6.15
N SER A 356 8.84 -17.88 -6.25
CA SER A 356 7.73 -17.52 -5.35
C SER A 356 6.44 -18.31 -5.60
N SER A 357 6.46 -19.26 -6.54
CA SER A 357 5.32 -20.10 -6.97
C SER A 357 5.78 -21.55 -7.05
N ASP A 358 5.11 -22.45 -6.31
CA ASP A 358 5.44 -23.88 -6.24
C ASP A 358 5.03 -24.66 -7.50
N PHE A 359 4.03 -24.14 -8.21
CA PHE A 359 3.52 -24.68 -9.44
C PHE A 359 3.01 -23.56 -10.35
N VAL A 360 2.82 -23.88 -11.63
CA VAL A 360 2.15 -23.03 -12.61
C VAL A 360 0.76 -23.59 -12.88
N GLY A 361 -0.26 -22.79 -12.57
CA GLY A 361 -1.63 -23.03 -12.98
C GLY A 361 -1.83 -22.59 -14.44
N VAL A 362 -2.38 -23.47 -15.26
CA VAL A 362 -2.67 -23.20 -16.67
C VAL A 362 -4.18 -23.17 -16.89
N ILE A 363 -4.64 -22.04 -17.40
CA ILE A 363 -5.99 -21.82 -17.93
C ILE A 363 -5.86 -21.81 -19.45
N HIS A 364 -6.48 -22.76 -20.14
CA HIS A 364 -6.30 -22.90 -21.59
C HIS A 364 -7.61 -23.25 -22.30
N TYR A 365 -7.89 -22.56 -23.41
CA TYR A 365 -9.10 -22.80 -24.23
C TYR A 365 -8.85 -22.71 -25.73
N HIS A 366 -7.90 -21.87 -26.15
CA HIS A 366 -7.78 -21.48 -27.54
C HIS A 366 -6.37 -21.66 -28.09
N ALA A 367 -6.32 -21.88 -29.41
CA ALA A 367 -5.12 -21.76 -30.21
C ALA A 367 -5.19 -20.52 -31.12
N ALA A 368 -4.03 -20.02 -31.51
CA ALA A 368 -3.93 -19.02 -32.56
C ALA A 368 -2.65 -19.21 -33.38
N SER A 369 -2.73 -18.92 -34.68
CA SER A 369 -1.55 -18.79 -35.54
C SER A 369 -1.04 -17.35 -35.55
N VAL A 370 0.28 -17.17 -35.52
CA VAL A 370 0.95 -15.87 -35.46
C VAL A 370 1.73 -15.63 -36.75
N THR A 371 1.51 -14.47 -37.36
CA THR A 371 2.27 -14.01 -38.52
C THR A 371 3.03 -12.71 -38.21
N SER A 372 4.16 -12.53 -38.88
CA SER A 372 4.98 -11.32 -38.89
C SER A 372 4.38 -10.20 -39.75
N ILE A 373 3.43 -10.51 -40.64
CA ILE A 373 2.82 -9.55 -41.58
C ILE A 373 1.85 -8.64 -40.84
N LYS A 374 1.99 -7.32 -41.03
CA LYS A 374 1.21 -6.24 -40.37
C LYS A 374 -0.26 -6.13 -40.79
N SER A 375 -0.83 -7.09 -41.52
CA SER A 375 -2.26 -7.03 -41.86
C SER A 375 -3.08 -7.23 -40.58
N LYS A 376 -4.19 -6.49 -40.46
CA LYS A 376 -5.07 -6.39 -39.27
C LYS A 376 -5.04 -7.69 -38.46
N PRO A 377 -4.63 -7.67 -37.17
CA PRO A 377 -4.57 -8.89 -36.37
C PRO A 377 -5.97 -9.49 -36.33
N SER A 378 -6.13 -10.64 -36.98
CA SER A 378 -7.30 -11.50 -36.79
C SER A 378 -6.80 -12.69 -35.99
N LEU A 379 -7.10 -12.67 -34.70
CA LEU A 379 -6.98 -13.86 -33.86
C LEU A 379 -8.12 -14.79 -34.27
N LYS A 380 -7.83 -15.75 -35.15
CA LYS A 380 -8.72 -16.90 -35.34
C LYS A 380 -8.51 -17.82 -34.14
N TYR A 381 -9.45 -17.75 -33.21
CA TYR A 381 -9.50 -18.67 -32.10
C TYR A 381 -10.09 -19.99 -32.58
N ASP A 382 -9.25 -21.01 -32.65
CA ASP A 382 -9.72 -22.37 -32.88
C ASP A 382 -9.74 -23.12 -31.54
N VAL A 383 -10.84 -23.84 -31.33
CA VAL A 383 -10.95 -24.82 -30.24
C VAL A 383 -10.17 -26.05 -30.69
N ALA A 384 -8.91 -26.12 -30.27
CA ALA A 384 -7.94 -27.08 -30.76
C ALA A 384 -7.35 -27.89 -29.60
N PRO A 385 -7.82 -29.12 -29.35
CA PRO A 385 -7.30 -29.94 -28.26
C PRO A 385 -5.78 -30.21 -28.34
N TRP A 386 -5.21 -30.27 -29.55
CA TRP A 386 -3.77 -30.42 -29.76
C TRP A 386 -2.96 -29.24 -29.22
N ALA A 387 -3.58 -28.06 -29.07
CA ALA A 387 -2.90 -26.86 -28.58
C ALA A 387 -2.47 -26.97 -27.12
N MET A 388 -3.11 -27.87 -26.36
CA MET A 388 -2.67 -28.21 -25.01
C MET A 388 -1.23 -28.77 -25.02
N GLU A 389 -0.88 -29.61 -26.00
CA GLU A 389 0.47 -30.14 -26.14
C GLU A 389 1.47 -29.02 -26.43
N VAL A 390 1.10 -28.06 -27.27
CA VAL A 390 1.95 -26.91 -27.61
C VAL A 390 2.22 -26.03 -26.38
N VAL A 391 1.19 -25.78 -25.56
CA VAL A 391 1.33 -25.00 -24.32
C VAL A 391 2.26 -25.70 -23.34
N LEU A 392 2.05 -27.00 -23.10
CA LEU A 392 2.85 -27.76 -22.16
C LEU A 392 4.29 -27.94 -22.63
N GLU A 393 4.51 -28.19 -23.93
CA GLU A 393 5.85 -28.30 -24.50
C GLU A 393 6.59 -26.96 -24.41
N PHE A 394 5.91 -25.83 -24.64
CA PHE A 394 6.50 -24.50 -24.49
C PHE A 394 6.97 -24.24 -23.04
N ILE A 395 6.12 -24.52 -22.04
CA ILE A 395 6.49 -24.37 -20.63
C ILE A 395 7.68 -25.28 -20.29
N LYS A 396 7.63 -26.55 -20.72
CA LYS A 396 8.70 -27.53 -20.50
C LYS A 396 10.04 -27.06 -21.05
N GLN A 397 10.06 -26.58 -22.30
CA GLN A 397 11.29 -26.23 -23.00
C GLN A 397 11.88 -24.87 -22.58
N ARG A 398 11.05 -23.92 -22.12
CA ARG A 398 11.48 -22.52 -21.94
C ARG A 398 11.54 -22.05 -20.49
N TYR A 399 10.94 -22.77 -19.54
CA TYR A 399 10.77 -22.32 -18.17
C TYR A 399 11.15 -23.38 -17.13
N ASP A 400 12.17 -24.21 -17.41
CA ASP A 400 12.70 -25.22 -16.49
C ASP A 400 11.71 -26.30 -16.04
N ASN A 401 10.65 -26.54 -16.82
CA ASN A 401 9.67 -27.62 -16.61
C ASN A 401 9.11 -27.68 -15.16
N PRO A 402 8.52 -26.58 -14.66
CA PRO A 402 8.02 -26.51 -13.30
C PRO A 402 6.82 -27.44 -13.13
N PRO A 403 6.38 -27.76 -11.90
CA PRO A 403 5.12 -28.43 -11.68
C PRO A 403 3.97 -27.66 -12.32
N VAL A 404 3.15 -28.32 -13.15
CA VAL A 404 2.02 -27.69 -13.86
C VAL A 404 0.71 -28.35 -13.47
N TYR A 405 -0.34 -27.55 -13.26
CA TYR A 405 -1.72 -28.01 -13.13
C TYR A 405 -2.59 -27.29 -14.15
N ILE A 406 -3.35 -28.02 -14.95
CA ILE A 406 -4.37 -27.41 -15.83
C ILE A 406 -5.55 -27.06 -14.93
N LEU A 407 -5.67 -25.81 -14.49
CA LEU A 407 -6.69 -25.37 -13.53
C LEU A 407 -8.04 -25.08 -14.18
N GLU A 408 -8.04 -24.73 -15.47
CA GLU A 408 -9.27 -24.53 -16.22
C GLU A 408 -9.10 -24.96 -17.69
N ASN A 409 -9.97 -25.86 -18.14
CA ASN A 409 -10.15 -26.20 -19.55
C ASN A 409 -11.56 -26.73 -19.79
N GLY A 410 -12.18 -26.36 -20.90
CA GLY A 410 -13.52 -26.81 -21.25
C GLY A 410 -14.01 -26.21 -22.57
N THR A 411 -15.24 -26.54 -22.95
CA THR A 411 -15.88 -25.95 -24.12
C THR A 411 -17.30 -25.52 -23.77
N PRO A 412 -17.76 -24.36 -24.26
CA PRO A 412 -19.12 -23.91 -24.02
C PRO A 412 -20.14 -24.78 -24.75
N THR A 413 -21.38 -24.78 -24.25
CA THR A 413 -22.57 -25.25 -24.97
C THR A 413 -23.61 -24.13 -24.96
N MET A 414 -24.18 -23.82 -26.13
CA MET A 414 -25.27 -22.85 -26.26
C MET A 414 -26.56 -23.46 -25.70
N LYS A 415 -27.34 -22.70 -24.93
CA LYS A 415 -28.55 -23.22 -24.24
C LYS A 415 -29.83 -23.27 -25.10
N GLN A 416 -29.75 -23.45 -26.41
CA GLN A 416 -30.95 -23.52 -27.28
C GLN A 416 -31.63 -24.92 -27.26
N GLY A 417 -32.94 -24.94 -27.02
CA GLY A 417 -33.85 -26.09 -27.22
C GLY A 417 -33.75 -27.23 -26.19
N SER A 418 -34.90 -27.66 -25.64
CA SER A 418 -35.03 -28.65 -24.55
C SER A 418 -34.43 -30.04 -24.82
N GLN A 419 -34.20 -30.42 -26.08
CA GLN A 419 -33.71 -31.74 -26.49
C GLN A 419 -32.17 -31.85 -26.57
N LEU A 420 -31.43 -30.76 -26.77
CA LEU A 420 -29.96 -30.78 -26.83
C LEU A 420 -29.28 -30.68 -25.46
N LYS A 421 -30.00 -30.29 -24.40
CA LYS A 421 -29.42 -29.98 -23.08
C LYS A 421 -28.74 -31.16 -22.38
N GLN A 422 -29.12 -32.41 -22.70
CA GLN A 422 -28.54 -33.62 -22.10
C GLN A 422 -27.42 -34.27 -22.92
N LYS A 423 -27.36 -34.06 -24.25
CA LYS A 423 -26.41 -34.75 -25.15
C LYS A 423 -25.27 -33.84 -25.59
N ASP A 424 -24.45 -33.38 -24.65
CA ASP A 424 -23.28 -32.54 -24.88
C ASP A 424 -22.04 -33.32 -25.37
N THR A 425 -22.25 -34.20 -26.35
CA THR A 425 -21.20 -35.03 -26.98
C THR A 425 -19.98 -34.23 -27.47
N PRO A 426 -20.13 -33.00 -28.01
CA PRO A 426 -18.97 -32.18 -28.35
C PRO A 426 -18.05 -31.89 -27.16
N ARG A 427 -18.61 -31.68 -25.95
CA ARG A 427 -17.83 -31.50 -24.73
C ARG A 427 -17.05 -32.76 -24.38
N VAL A 428 -17.69 -33.94 -24.46
CA VAL A 428 -17.01 -35.24 -24.25
C VAL A 428 -15.81 -35.39 -25.18
N LYS A 429 -16.00 -35.16 -26.49
CA LYS A 429 -14.92 -35.26 -27.48
C LYS A 429 -13.78 -34.27 -27.19
N TYR A 430 -14.12 -33.04 -26.82
CA TYR A 430 -13.14 -32.01 -26.49
C TYR A 430 -12.30 -32.39 -25.24
N LEU A 431 -12.96 -32.77 -24.14
CA LEU A 431 -12.29 -33.16 -22.90
C LEU A 431 -11.42 -34.40 -23.12
N HIS A 432 -11.94 -35.43 -23.80
CA HIS A 432 -11.17 -36.63 -24.13
C HIS A 432 -9.90 -36.29 -24.92
N ALA A 433 -9.99 -35.42 -25.92
CA ALA A 433 -8.84 -35.02 -26.71
C ALA A 433 -7.83 -34.17 -25.92
N CYS A 434 -8.29 -33.23 -25.08
CA CYS A 434 -7.40 -32.41 -24.25
C CYS A 434 -6.67 -33.23 -23.19
N ILE A 435 -7.39 -34.10 -22.48
CA ILE A 435 -6.82 -35.02 -21.49
C ILE A 435 -5.83 -35.98 -22.17
N GLY A 436 -6.13 -36.46 -23.38
CA GLY A 436 -5.20 -37.23 -24.20
C GLY A 436 -3.91 -36.46 -24.52
N GLY A 437 -4.01 -35.17 -24.87
CA GLY A 437 -2.87 -34.29 -25.09
C GLY A 437 -2.02 -34.06 -23.83
N VAL A 438 -2.67 -33.90 -22.66
CA VAL A 438 -1.98 -33.84 -21.37
C VAL A 438 -1.21 -35.14 -21.10
N LEU A 439 -1.84 -36.30 -21.28
CA LEU A 439 -1.20 -37.60 -21.09
C LEU A 439 0.00 -37.78 -22.02
N LYS A 440 -0.12 -37.38 -23.29
CA LYS A 440 0.99 -37.42 -24.24
C LYS A 440 2.13 -36.48 -23.82
N SER A 441 1.81 -35.30 -23.32
CA SER A 441 2.80 -34.33 -22.82
C SER A 441 3.54 -34.85 -21.58
N ILE A 442 2.83 -35.49 -20.64
CA ILE A 442 3.43 -36.16 -19.47
C ILE A 442 4.37 -37.28 -19.92
N ARG A 443 3.95 -38.11 -20.87
CA ARG A 443 4.81 -39.16 -21.46
C ARG A 443 6.03 -38.57 -22.18
N ASN A 444 5.95 -37.33 -22.65
CA ASN A 444 7.06 -36.59 -23.26
C ASN A 444 7.88 -35.78 -22.23
N GLY A 445 7.73 -36.05 -20.93
CA GLY A 445 8.54 -35.46 -19.86
C GLY A 445 7.99 -34.15 -19.27
N SER A 446 6.80 -33.70 -19.65
CA SER A 446 6.16 -32.55 -18.99
C SER A 446 5.85 -32.88 -17.53
N ASN A 447 6.21 -31.99 -16.60
CA ASN A 447 5.91 -32.11 -15.17
C ASN A 447 4.47 -31.68 -14.84
N THR A 448 3.51 -32.12 -15.65
CA THR A 448 2.08 -31.83 -15.45
C THR A 448 1.48 -32.84 -14.48
N ARG A 449 0.78 -32.35 -13.46
CA ARG A 449 0.35 -33.15 -12.29
C ARG A 449 -1.15 -33.23 -12.10
N GLY A 450 -1.94 -32.42 -12.81
CA GLY A 450 -3.38 -32.45 -12.67
C GLY A 450 -4.12 -31.71 -13.78
N TYR A 451 -5.42 -32.03 -13.89
CA TYR A 451 -6.32 -31.46 -14.86
C TYR A 451 -7.70 -31.24 -14.23
N PHE A 452 -8.16 -29.99 -14.26
CA PHE A 452 -9.41 -29.53 -13.68
C PHE A 452 -10.32 -29.00 -14.80
N VAL A 453 -11.50 -29.61 -14.91
CA VAL A 453 -12.51 -29.23 -15.91
C VAL A 453 -13.19 -27.93 -15.48
N TRP A 454 -13.21 -26.95 -16.39
CA TRP A 454 -14.13 -25.82 -16.29
C TRP A 454 -15.43 -26.16 -17.03
N SER A 455 -16.55 -26.34 -16.36
CA SER A 455 -16.77 -26.20 -14.91
C SER A 455 -17.53 -27.39 -14.35
N PHE A 456 -17.56 -27.51 -13.02
CA PHE A 456 -18.38 -28.53 -12.37
C PHE A 456 -19.87 -28.35 -12.72
N MET A 457 -20.38 -27.12 -12.66
CA MET A 457 -21.76 -26.78 -13.01
C MET A 457 -21.85 -25.47 -13.77
N ASP A 458 -22.95 -25.26 -14.51
CA ASP A 458 -23.21 -23.98 -15.15
C ASP A 458 -23.22 -22.84 -14.12
N LEU A 459 -22.65 -21.71 -14.51
CA LEU A 459 -22.53 -20.51 -13.70
C LEU A 459 -22.82 -19.28 -14.56
N TYR A 460 -22.66 -18.09 -14.00
CA TYR A 460 -22.76 -16.84 -14.76
C TYR A 460 -21.45 -16.59 -15.52
N GLU A 461 -21.47 -16.81 -16.83
CA GLU A 461 -20.30 -16.63 -17.69
C GLU A 461 -20.17 -15.15 -18.06
N LEU A 462 -19.17 -14.44 -17.52
CA LEU A 462 -19.04 -12.99 -17.60
C LEU A 462 -19.36 -12.38 -18.98
N ILE A 463 -18.84 -12.99 -20.06
CA ILE A 463 -19.02 -12.51 -21.44
C ILE A 463 -20.30 -13.09 -22.09
N GLY A 464 -20.69 -14.32 -21.72
CA GLY A 464 -21.81 -15.06 -22.32
C GLY A 464 -23.13 -15.03 -21.53
N GLY A 465 -23.14 -14.33 -20.39
CA GLY A 465 -24.22 -14.33 -19.42
C GLY A 465 -24.64 -15.75 -19.01
N TYR A 466 -25.95 -15.94 -18.91
CA TYR A 466 -26.54 -17.26 -18.66
C TYR A 466 -26.85 -18.06 -19.92
N GLU A 467 -26.57 -17.53 -21.12
CA GLU A 467 -26.89 -18.20 -22.40
C GLU A 467 -25.86 -19.27 -22.79
N VAL A 468 -24.68 -19.17 -22.19
CA VAL A 468 -23.57 -20.11 -22.36
C VAL A 468 -23.43 -20.96 -21.11
N GLY A 469 -23.21 -22.26 -21.27
CA GLY A 469 -22.95 -23.17 -20.15
C GLY A 469 -21.68 -23.98 -20.37
N PHE A 470 -20.77 -23.96 -19.39
CA PHE A 470 -19.55 -24.79 -19.36
C PHE A 470 -19.69 -26.04 -18.49
N GLY A 471 -20.73 -26.12 -17.65
CA GLY A 471 -20.84 -27.13 -16.60
C GLY A 471 -20.92 -28.57 -17.12
N LEU A 472 -20.32 -29.50 -16.37
CA LEU A 472 -20.71 -30.91 -16.45
C LEU A 472 -22.17 -31.09 -15.99
N TYR A 473 -22.61 -30.26 -15.05
CA TYR A 473 -24.02 -30.16 -14.63
C TYR A 473 -24.66 -28.89 -15.19
N SER A 474 -25.82 -29.06 -15.83
CA SER A 474 -26.67 -27.92 -16.19
C SER A 474 -27.38 -27.36 -14.95
N VAL A 475 -27.57 -26.04 -14.89
CA VAL A 475 -28.30 -25.36 -13.82
C VAL A 475 -29.55 -24.69 -14.39
N ASN A 476 -30.71 -24.96 -13.77
CA ASN A 476 -31.94 -24.24 -14.07
C ASN A 476 -31.95 -22.90 -13.34
N PHE A 477 -31.57 -21.82 -14.02
CA PHE A 477 -31.54 -20.47 -13.44
C PHE A 477 -32.93 -19.85 -13.23
N SER A 478 -33.98 -20.38 -13.87
CA SER A 478 -35.37 -19.95 -13.65
C SER A 478 -35.99 -20.59 -12.41
N ASP A 479 -35.47 -21.74 -11.97
CA ASP A 479 -35.90 -22.41 -10.75
C ASP A 479 -35.26 -21.72 -9.52
N PRO A 480 -36.03 -21.24 -8.53
CA PRO A 480 -35.49 -20.59 -7.33
C PRO A 480 -34.55 -21.50 -6.53
N HIS A 481 -34.73 -22.83 -6.59
CA HIS A 481 -33.85 -23.80 -5.94
C HIS A 481 -32.61 -24.16 -6.77
N ARG A 482 -32.47 -23.58 -7.98
CA ARG A 482 -31.34 -23.77 -8.90
C ARG A 482 -31.05 -25.26 -9.15
N LYS A 483 -32.08 -26.02 -9.51
CA LYS A 483 -31.94 -27.47 -9.75
C LYS A 483 -30.79 -27.77 -10.73
N ARG A 484 -29.95 -28.74 -10.36
CA ARG A 484 -28.82 -29.22 -11.16
C ARG A 484 -29.18 -30.54 -11.81
N SER A 485 -28.87 -30.66 -13.10
CA SER A 485 -29.09 -31.90 -13.86
C SER A 485 -27.78 -32.31 -14.57
N PRO A 486 -27.28 -33.54 -14.36
CA PRO A 486 -26.06 -34.01 -15.01
C PRO A 486 -26.23 -34.03 -16.54
N ARG A 487 -25.17 -33.67 -17.26
CA ARG A 487 -25.08 -33.86 -18.72
C ARG A 487 -24.38 -35.19 -19.04
N LEU A 488 -24.42 -35.59 -20.31
CA LEU A 488 -23.65 -36.75 -20.80
C LEU A 488 -22.16 -36.66 -20.42
N SER A 489 -21.56 -35.46 -20.48
CA SER A 489 -20.19 -35.23 -20.05
C SER A 489 -19.93 -35.52 -18.57
N ALA A 490 -20.89 -35.28 -17.66
CA ALA A 490 -20.75 -35.63 -16.25
C ALA A 490 -20.65 -37.15 -16.07
N HIS A 491 -21.53 -37.90 -16.76
CA HIS A 491 -21.51 -39.36 -16.73
C HIS A 491 -20.21 -39.90 -17.32
N TRP A 492 -19.80 -39.40 -18.50
CA TRP A 492 -18.54 -39.78 -19.13
C TRP A 492 -17.33 -39.50 -18.23
N TYR A 493 -17.26 -38.31 -17.63
CA TYR A 493 -16.13 -37.92 -16.76
C TYR A 493 -16.07 -38.79 -15.50
N SER A 494 -17.21 -39.15 -14.91
CA SER A 494 -17.28 -40.10 -13.79
C SER A 494 -16.76 -41.50 -14.19
N HIS A 495 -17.20 -42.03 -15.33
CA HIS A 495 -16.70 -43.31 -15.83
C HIS A 495 -15.21 -43.28 -16.21
N PHE A 496 -14.71 -42.14 -16.68
CA PHE A 496 -13.29 -41.87 -16.92
C PHE A 496 -12.46 -41.95 -15.64
N LEU A 497 -12.87 -41.22 -14.60
CA LEU A 497 -12.18 -41.24 -13.31
C LEU A 497 -12.21 -42.62 -12.63
N ASN A 498 -13.29 -43.38 -12.81
CA ASN A 498 -13.42 -44.74 -12.26
C ASN A 498 -12.70 -45.82 -13.08
N GLY A 499 -12.04 -45.47 -14.19
CA GLY A 499 -11.34 -46.45 -15.05
C GLY A 499 -12.25 -47.43 -15.80
N THR A 500 -13.57 -47.17 -15.84
CA THR A 500 -14.58 -48.07 -16.45
C THR A 500 -14.82 -47.79 -17.93
N THR A 501 -14.17 -46.77 -18.49
CA THR A 501 -14.33 -46.28 -19.88
C THR A 501 -13.34 -46.92 -20.86
N ALA A 502 -12.95 -48.18 -20.64
CA ALA A 502 -12.09 -48.90 -21.58
C ALA A 502 -12.64 -48.77 -23.01
N PHE A 503 -12.03 -47.88 -23.79
CA PHE A 503 -12.33 -47.56 -25.18
C PHE A 503 -13.81 -47.33 -25.55
N LEU A 504 -14.41 -46.23 -25.06
CA LEU A 504 -15.57 -45.67 -25.78
C LEU A 504 -15.10 -44.96 -27.05
N GLY A 505 -14.88 -45.74 -28.11
CA GLY A 505 -14.96 -45.22 -29.48
C GLY A 505 -16.36 -44.64 -29.77
N SER A 506 -16.62 -44.28 -31.03
CA SER A 506 -17.96 -43.79 -31.45
C SER A 506 -19.11 -44.70 -31.00
N GLN A 507 -18.88 -46.01 -30.92
CA GLN A 507 -19.86 -47.01 -30.46
C GLN A 507 -20.15 -46.92 -28.96
N GLY A 508 -19.14 -46.69 -28.12
CA GLY A 508 -19.32 -46.59 -26.67
C GLY A 508 -20.04 -45.30 -26.23
N ILE A 509 -19.82 -44.20 -26.95
CA ILE A 509 -20.62 -42.97 -26.76
C ILE A 509 -22.09 -43.23 -27.14
N THR A 510 -22.33 -44.01 -28.19
CA THR A 510 -23.69 -44.38 -28.63
C THR A 510 -24.39 -45.29 -27.61
N GLU A 511 -23.66 -46.19 -26.95
CA GLU A 511 -24.19 -47.08 -25.91
C GLU A 511 -24.53 -46.34 -24.61
N LEU A 512 -23.67 -45.42 -24.15
CA LEU A 512 -24.01 -44.49 -23.05
C LEU A 512 -25.26 -43.65 -23.37
N GLN A 513 -25.37 -43.17 -24.60
CA GLN A 513 -26.55 -42.42 -25.04
C GLN A 513 -27.82 -43.29 -25.05
N ARG A 514 -27.74 -44.57 -25.42
CA ARG A 514 -28.86 -45.50 -25.36
C ARG A 514 -29.29 -45.78 -23.92
N ASN A 515 -28.35 -46.07 -23.03
CA ASN A 515 -28.65 -46.35 -21.61
C ASN A 515 -29.28 -45.15 -20.89
N LEU A 516 -28.89 -43.92 -21.26
CA LEU A 516 -29.53 -42.70 -20.78
C LEU A 516 -30.94 -42.51 -21.35
N SER A 517 -31.18 -42.92 -22.59
CA SER A 517 -32.50 -42.80 -23.23
C SER A 517 -33.49 -43.86 -22.75
N SER A 518 -33.03 -44.97 -22.18
CA SER A 518 -33.87 -46.03 -21.60
C SER A 518 -34.19 -45.82 -20.11
N SER A 519 -33.62 -44.78 -19.48
CA SER A 519 -33.74 -44.52 -18.04
C SER A 519 -34.65 -43.31 -17.70
N PHE A 520 -35.42 -42.81 -18.67
CA PHE A 520 -36.38 -41.72 -18.53
C PHE A 520 -37.78 -42.13 -18.97
#